data_AF-A0A1H0CXZ9-F1
#
_entry.id   AF-A0A1H0CXZ9-F1
#
_cell.length_a   1.000
_cell.length_b   1.000
_cell.length_c   1.000
_cell.angle_alpha   90.00
_cell.angle_beta   90.00
_cell.angle_gamma   90.00
#
_symmetry.space_group_name_H-M   'P 1'
#
loop_
_entity.id
_entity.type
_entity.pdbx_description
1 polymer ?
#
loop_
_entity_poly.entity_id
_entity_poly.type
_entity_poly.pdbx_seq_one_letter_code
_entity_poly.pdbx_strand_id
1 'polypeptide(L)'
;MNNYIVMQGHTYHEEKELGIIWSPQQDKGGNVPHSWHRMKEVQKGDRIFHYVKEFIVAISIATEDYKTAPKPSILQNHSNWNDEGYIVKLDYHELDVALYLKANLSEILSLLPIKYSPFQQNGDGNQGYLYLCNEELAIKLLELISELNIYQVNQEQLELSIDNVRRIERNTLIPVIAETESEMKTKVRIGQQKFRKALMPLWNSKCALCSMTYLDYFERATQSRGSIVRTKNG
;
A
#
# COMPACT_ATOMS: atom_id res chain seq x y z
N MET A 1 8.53 -3.75 7.23
CA MET A 1 7.93 -2.94 6.18
C MET A 1 6.42 -2.86 6.33
N ASN A 2 5.92 -1.65 6.53
CA ASN A 2 4.53 -1.24 6.43
C ASN A 2 4.37 -0.31 5.22
N ASN A 3 3.11 -0.01 4.87
CA ASN A 3 2.80 0.98 3.86
C ASN A 3 1.93 2.09 4.46
N TYR A 4 2.10 3.29 3.94
CA TYR A 4 1.35 4.46 4.35
C TYR A 4 0.83 5.22 3.14
N ILE A 5 -0.24 5.99 3.33
CA ILE A 5 -0.71 6.99 2.37
C ILE A 5 -0.56 8.35 3.06
N VAL A 6 0.19 9.26 2.43
CA VAL A 6 0.36 10.64 2.90
C VAL A 6 -0.48 11.58 2.05
N MET A 7 -1.22 12.48 2.72
CA MET A 7 -2.11 13.47 2.09
C MET A 7 -1.39 14.82 1.98
N GLN A 8 -0.90 15.16 0.79
CA GLN A 8 -0.05 16.34 0.56
C GLN A 8 -0.67 17.34 -0.43
N GLY A 9 -1.96 17.64 -0.25
CA GLY A 9 -2.68 18.57 -1.15
C GLY A 9 -2.07 19.98 -1.27
N HIS A 10 -1.26 20.40 -0.29
CA HIS A 10 -0.68 21.75 -0.22
C HIS A 10 0.87 21.79 -0.22
N THR A 11 1.54 20.72 0.22
CA THR A 11 2.98 20.73 0.52
C THR A 11 3.79 19.71 -0.29
N TYR A 12 3.16 19.02 -1.26
CA TYR A 12 3.80 17.95 -2.01
C TYR A 12 5.10 18.37 -2.69
N HIS A 13 5.10 19.53 -3.37
CA HIS A 13 6.26 19.96 -4.15
C HIS A 13 7.46 20.26 -3.26
N GLU A 14 7.25 21.01 -2.18
CA GLU A 14 8.28 21.40 -1.23
C GLU A 14 8.83 20.20 -0.46
N GLU A 15 7.96 19.28 -0.04
CA GLU A 15 8.37 18.07 0.68
C GLU A 15 9.11 17.08 -0.23
N LYS A 16 8.68 16.97 -1.49
CA LYS A 16 9.40 16.19 -2.50
C LYS A 16 10.78 16.77 -2.80
N GLU A 17 10.89 18.09 -2.98
CA GLU A 17 12.17 18.76 -3.24
C GLU A 17 13.18 18.50 -2.12
N LEU A 18 12.71 18.44 -0.89
CA LEU A 18 13.53 18.11 0.28
C LEU A 18 13.75 16.61 0.50
N GLY A 19 13.04 15.73 -0.20
CA GLY A 19 13.09 14.28 0.02
C GLY A 19 12.59 13.89 1.41
N ILE A 20 11.48 14.48 1.88
CA ILE A 20 10.93 14.22 3.22
C ILE A 20 9.40 14.11 3.20
N ILE A 21 8.85 13.68 4.33
CA ILE A 21 7.53 14.11 4.80
C ILE A 21 7.69 14.76 6.18
N TRP A 22 6.85 15.75 6.49
CA TRP A 22 6.91 16.45 7.78
C TRP A 22 5.51 16.73 8.34
N SER A 23 5.34 16.58 9.66
CA SER A 23 4.14 17.05 10.36
C SER A 23 4.49 17.75 11.66
N PRO A 24 3.70 18.74 12.13
CA PRO A 24 3.88 19.29 13.46
C PRO A 24 3.57 18.24 14.53
N GLN A 25 4.10 18.43 15.74
CA GLN A 25 3.79 17.54 16.87
C GLN A 25 2.41 17.80 17.48
N GLN A 26 1.95 19.06 17.46
CA GLN A 26 0.69 19.49 18.07
C GLN A 26 -0.01 20.51 17.17
N ASP A 27 -1.34 20.56 17.28
CA ASP A 27 -2.15 21.55 16.56
C ASP A 27 -2.16 22.88 17.30
N LYS A 28 -2.88 23.88 16.76
CA LYS A 28 -2.99 25.20 17.39
C LYS A 28 -3.62 25.16 18.80
N GLY A 29 -4.36 24.11 19.12
CA GLY A 29 -4.99 23.89 20.42
C GLY A 29 -4.16 23.03 21.37
N GLY A 30 -2.95 22.60 20.98
CA GLY A 30 -2.09 21.72 21.76
C GLY A 30 -2.47 20.24 21.69
N ASN A 31 -3.44 19.86 20.85
CA ASN A 31 -3.80 18.44 20.68
C ASN A 31 -2.78 17.76 19.75
N VAL A 32 -2.69 16.43 19.85
CA VAL A 32 -1.88 15.60 18.95
C VAL A 32 -2.80 14.80 18.03
N PRO A 33 -3.09 15.29 16.80
CA PRO A 33 -3.86 14.54 15.82
C PRO A 33 -3.27 13.14 15.57
N HIS A 34 -4.12 12.12 15.53
CA HIS A 34 -3.70 10.73 15.31
C HIS A 34 -2.90 10.56 14.02
N SER A 35 -3.24 11.30 12.96
CA SER A 35 -2.55 11.23 11.67
C SER A 35 -1.14 11.83 11.71
N TRP A 36 -0.85 12.74 12.63
CA TRP A 36 0.51 13.28 12.86
C TRP A 36 1.30 12.37 13.78
N HIS A 37 0.66 11.86 14.84
CA HIS A 37 1.30 10.90 15.74
C HIS A 37 1.81 9.66 15.03
N ARG A 38 1.10 9.22 13.98
CA ARG A 38 1.47 8.07 13.15
C ARG A 38 2.84 8.21 12.48
N MET A 39 3.37 9.42 12.30
CA MET A 39 4.74 9.63 11.82
C MET A 39 5.76 8.83 12.64
N LYS A 40 5.51 8.66 13.94
CA LYS A 40 6.37 7.90 14.87
C LYS A 40 6.42 6.40 14.60
N GLU A 41 5.47 5.88 13.82
CA GLU A 41 5.40 4.46 13.47
C GLU A 41 6.21 4.15 12.20
N VAL A 42 6.61 5.17 11.44
CA VAL A 42 7.35 5.01 10.19
C VAL A 42 8.79 4.60 10.50
N GLN A 43 9.20 3.49 9.90
CA GLN A 43 10.53 2.92 10.00
C GLN A 43 11.21 2.90 8.63
N LYS A 44 12.54 2.84 8.65
CA LYS A 44 13.34 2.62 7.45
C LYS A 44 12.84 1.40 6.68
N GLY A 45 12.67 1.58 5.37
CA GLY A 45 12.15 0.58 4.45
C GLY A 45 10.63 0.63 4.27
N ASP A 46 9.87 1.38 5.08
CA ASP A 46 8.44 1.54 4.84
C ASP A 46 8.15 2.26 3.51
N ARG A 47 7.03 1.93 2.87
CA ARG A 47 6.61 2.53 1.60
C ARG A 47 5.53 3.58 1.84
N ILE A 48 5.58 4.67 1.09
CA ILE A 48 4.63 5.77 1.22
C ILE A 48 4.05 6.11 -0.14
N PHE A 49 2.73 6.01 -0.26
CA PHE A 49 1.97 6.46 -1.42
C PHE A 49 1.60 7.94 -1.23
N HIS A 50 1.93 8.78 -2.20
CA HIS A 50 1.73 10.22 -2.12
C HIS A 50 0.41 10.62 -2.79
N TYR A 51 -0.56 11.05 -1.99
CA TYR A 51 -1.86 11.50 -2.46
C TYR A 51 -1.95 13.03 -2.55
N VAL A 52 -2.25 13.53 -3.75
CA VAL A 52 -2.36 14.94 -4.07
C VAL A 52 -3.60 15.16 -4.93
N LYS A 53 -4.55 15.97 -4.43
CA LYS A 53 -5.74 16.43 -5.16
C LYS A 53 -6.46 15.30 -5.95
N GLU A 54 -6.80 14.19 -5.29
CA GLU A 54 -7.48 13.01 -5.87
C GLU A 54 -6.59 12.00 -6.62
N PHE A 55 -5.30 12.26 -6.73
CA PHE A 55 -4.36 11.37 -7.43
C PHE A 55 -3.32 10.79 -6.49
N ILE A 56 -2.90 9.55 -6.74
CA ILE A 56 -1.60 9.08 -6.27
C ILE A 56 -0.57 9.43 -7.33
N VAL A 57 0.47 10.15 -6.93
CA VAL A 57 1.44 10.76 -7.85
C VAL A 57 2.85 10.20 -7.71
N ALA A 58 3.15 9.54 -6.59
CA ALA A 58 4.45 8.93 -6.34
C ALA A 58 4.36 7.80 -5.32
N ILE A 59 5.39 6.95 -5.30
CA ILE A 59 5.70 6.02 -4.21
C ILE A 59 7.09 6.39 -3.70
N SER A 60 7.29 6.45 -2.39
CA SER A 60 8.61 6.66 -1.81
C SER A 60 9.01 5.56 -0.83
N ILE A 61 10.32 5.44 -0.58
CA ILE A 61 10.87 4.56 0.45
C ILE A 61 11.41 5.40 1.60
N ALA A 62 11.01 5.08 2.83
CA ALA A 62 11.63 5.64 4.03
C ALA A 62 13.10 5.20 4.13
N THR A 63 14.03 6.15 4.04
CA THR A 63 15.48 5.88 4.09
C THR A 63 16.02 5.81 5.52
N GLU A 64 15.28 6.41 6.46
CA GLU A 64 15.57 6.48 7.89
C GLU A 64 14.25 6.33 8.68
N ASP A 65 14.35 5.96 9.95
CA ASP A 65 13.22 6.05 10.89
C ASP A 65 12.83 7.52 11.11
N TYR A 66 11.65 7.74 11.69
CA TYR A 66 11.23 9.09 12.06
C TYR A 66 12.22 9.77 13.02
N LYS A 67 12.32 11.09 12.90
CA LYS A 67 13.07 11.96 13.81
C LYS A 67 12.23 13.15 14.22
N THR A 68 12.60 13.78 15.33
CA THR A 68 12.11 15.11 15.67
C THR A 68 13.00 16.14 14.99
N ALA A 69 12.41 17.08 14.27
CA ALA A 69 13.15 18.13 13.58
C ALA A 69 12.31 19.42 13.50
N PRO A 70 12.97 20.58 13.41
CA PRO A 70 12.27 21.82 13.23
C PRO A 70 11.54 21.86 11.89
N LYS A 71 10.54 22.73 11.76
CA LYS A 71 9.86 22.98 10.50
C LYS A 71 10.86 23.45 9.43
N PRO A 72 10.96 22.75 8.28
CA PRO A 72 11.81 23.19 7.18
C PRO A 72 11.46 24.61 6.71
N SER A 73 12.47 25.42 6.42
CA SER A 73 12.30 26.83 6.03
C SER A 73 11.38 27.01 4.82
N ILE A 74 11.49 26.11 3.83
CA ILE A 74 10.66 26.13 2.62
C ILE A 74 9.16 25.91 2.92
N LEU A 75 8.83 25.26 4.03
CA LEU A 75 7.45 25.00 4.45
C LEU A 75 6.85 26.15 5.29
N GLN A 76 7.64 27.17 5.66
CA GLN A 76 7.19 28.24 6.55
C GLN A 76 5.97 29.01 6.01
N ASN A 77 5.86 29.14 4.68
CA ASN A 77 4.73 29.79 4.02
C ASN A 77 3.38 29.07 4.24
N HIS A 78 3.40 27.80 4.64
CA HIS A 78 2.20 26.97 4.79
C HIS A 78 1.59 26.97 6.20
N SER A 79 2.22 27.61 7.21
CA SER A 79 1.64 27.81 8.56
C SER A 79 2.57 28.46 9.59
N ASN A 80 2.02 29.23 10.54
CA ASN A 80 2.67 29.66 11.81
C ASN A 80 2.64 28.55 12.89
N TRP A 81 2.84 27.28 12.52
CA TRP A 81 2.78 26.17 13.47
C TRP A 81 4.04 26.06 14.32
N ASN A 82 3.90 25.36 15.44
CA ASN A 82 4.96 25.04 16.39
C ASN A 82 6.24 24.61 15.65
N ASP A 83 7.39 25.14 16.06
CA ASP A 83 8.63 24.95 15.31
C ASP A 83 9.10 23.49 15.35
N GLU A 84 8.66 22.66 16.30
CA GLU A 84 9.02 21.24 16.38
C GLU A 84 7.99 20.31 15.70
N GLY A 85 8.50 19.40 14.87
CA GLY A 85 7.71 18.40 14.15
C GLY A 85 8.36 17.02 14.12
N TYR A 86 7.67 16.09 13.46
CA TYR A 86 8.19 14.79 13.05
C TYR A 86 8.60 14.86 11.58
N ILE A 87 9.75 14.30 11.26
CA ILE A 87 10.29 14.23 9.90
C ILE A 87 10.68 12.80 9.57
N VAL A 88 10.48 12.40 8.32
CA VAL A 88 11.00 11.15 7.76
C VAL A 88 11.67 11.48 6.44
N LYS A 89 12.90 11.00 6.22
CA LYS A 89 13.57 11.12 4.92
C LYS A 89 13.13 10.03 3.97
N LEU A 90 12.89 10.41 2.73
CA LEU A 90 12.28 9.58 1.70
C LEU A 90 13.10 9.59 0.41
N ASP A 91 13.18 8.44 -0.25
CA ASP A 91 13.61 8.32 -1.63
C ASP A 91 12.35 8.27 -2.51
N TYR A 92 12.10 9.31 -3.31
CA TYR A 92 10.87 9.50 -4.09
C TYR A 92 10.97 8.85 -5.47
N HIS A 93 9.93 8.12 -5.86
CA HIS A 93 9.73 7.55 -7.20
C HIS A 93 8.41 8.06 -7.76
N GLU A 94 8.48 9.08 -8.62
CA GLU A 94 7.29 9.66 -9.26
C GLU A 94 6.68 8.70 -10.28
N LEU A 95 5.36 8.74 -10.38
CA LEU A 95 4.64 8.03 -11.42
C LEU A 95 4.67 8.85 -12.71
N ASP A 96 4.95 8.21 -13.84
CA ASP A 96 4.82 8.83 -15.17
C ASP A 96 3.35 9.18 -15.46
N VAL A 97 2.43 8.30 -15.04
CA VAL A 97 0.98 8.46 -15.12
C VAL A 97 0.39 8.35 -13.72
N ALA A 98 -0.10 9.47 -13.21
CA ALA A 98 -0.73 9.55 -11.89
C ALA A 98 -2.03 8.72 -11.84
N LEU A 99 -2.24 7.99 -10.74
CA LEU A 99 -3.42 7.16 -10.55
C LEU A 99 -4.59 8.02 -10.03
N TYR A 100 -5.65 8.16 -10.83
CA TYR A 100 -6.87 8.83 -10.40
C TYR A 100 -7.72 7.91 -9.49
N LEU A 101 -7.85 8.23 -8.21
CA LEU A 101 -8.48 7.35 -7.22
C LEU A 101 -9.97 7.16 -7.44
N LYS A 102 -10.70 8.21 -7.81
CA LYS A 102 -12.16 8.14 -7.98
C LYS A 102 -12.58 7.25 -9.14
N ALA A 103 -11.81 7.22 -10.23
CA ALA A 103 -12.08 6.30 -11.35
C ALA A 103 -11.96 4.83 -10.94
N ASN A 104 -11.12 4.53 -9.95
CA ASN A 104 -10.83 3.17 -9.49
C ASN A 104 -11.48 2.85 -8.14
N LEU A 105 -12.40 3.69 -7.67
CA LEU A 105 -12.98 3.59 -6.33
C LEU A 105 -13.68 2.25 -6.09
N SER A 106 -14.39 1.75 -7.10
CA SER A 106 -15.12 0.47 -7.02
C SER A 106 -14.22 -0.72 -6.71
N GLU A 107 -12.94 -0.65 -7.08
CA GLU A 107 -11.97 -1.73 -6.89
C GLU A 107 -11.26 -1.68 -5.53
N ILE A 108 -11.22 -0.51 -4.89
CA ILE A 108 -10.53 -0.31 -3.61
C ILE A 108 -11.48 -0.21 -2.42
N LEU A 109 -12.77 0.08 -2.66
CA LEU A 109 -13.74 0.41 -1.60
C LEU A 109 -13.86 -0.70 -0.55
N SER A 110 -13.86 -1.97 -0.96
CA SER A 110 -13.93 -3.12 -0.05
C SER A 110 -12.65 -3.35 0.76
N LEU A 111 -11.54 -2.72 0.37
CA LEU A 111 -10.22 -2.86 1.00
C LEU A 111 -9.94 -1.73 2.00
N LEU A 112 -10.79 -0.70 2.04
CA LEU A 112 -10.63 0.42 2.97
C LEU A 112 -10.87 -0.02 4.41
N PRO A 113 -10.02 0.40 5.36
CA PRO A 113 -10.20 0.02 6.76
C PRO A 113 -11.42 0.74 7.37
N ILE A 114 -12.13 0.06 8.26
CA ILE A 114 -13.33 0.59 8.93
C ILE A 114 -13.03 1.86 9.74
N LYS A 115 -11.84 1.93 10.36
CA LYS A 115 -11.36 3.07 11.14
C LYS A 115 -10.05 3.58 10.57
N TYR A 116 -9.87 4.90 10.65
CA TYR A 116 -8.69 5.59 10.12
C TYR A 116 -8.43 5.30 8.63
N SER A 117 -9.50 5.26 7.84
CA SER A 117 -9.39 5.14 6.39
C SER A 117 -8.74 6.39 5.77
N PRO A 118 -7.82 6.23 4.80
CA PRO A 118 -7.33 7.35 4.01
C PRO A 118 -8.44 8.00 3.16
N PHE A 119 -9.41 7.20 2.70
CA PHE A 119 -10.45 7.65 1.76
C PHE A 119 -11.86 7.43 2.34
N GLN A 120 -12.77 8.31 1.96
CA GLN A 120 -14.21 8.22 2.24
C GLN A 120 -14.89 7.28 1.23
N GLN A 121 -16.14 6.89 1.50
CA GLN A 121 -16.90 6.02 0.61
C GLN A 121 -17.18 6.61 -0.77
N ASN A 122 -17.12 7.94 -0.91
CA ASN A 122 -17.25 8.65 -2.18
C ASN A 122 -15.90 8.86 -2.89
N GLY A 123 -14.80 8.34 -2.34
CA GLY A 123 -13.45 8.45 -2.89
C GLY A 123 -12.70 9.74 -2.52
N ASP A 124 -13.30 10.64 -1.73
CA ASP A 124 -12.61 11.83 -1.23
C ASP A 124 -11.56 11.45 -0.18
N GLY A 125 -10.42 12.15 -0.17
CA GLY A 125 -9.44 12.05 0.91
C GLY A 125 -10.02 12.49 2.25
N ASN A 126 -9.69 11.76 3.33
CA ASN A 126 -10.01 12.20 4.69
C ASN A 126 -9.07 13.33 5.16
N GLN A 127 -9.58 14.13 6.09
CA GLN A 127 -8.80 15.21 6.70
C GLN A 127 -7.82 14.64 7.73
N GLY A 128 -6.58 14.46 7.30
CA GLY A 128 -5.46 14.00 8.10
C GLY A 128 -4.23 13.88 7.20
N TYR A 129 -3.07 13.68 7.82
CA TYR A 129 -1.81 13.71 7.10
C TYR A 129 -1.31 12.33 6.68
N LEU A 130 -1.08 11.42 7.63
CA LEU A 130 -0.55 10.08 7.36
C LEU A 130 -1.55 9.00 7.77
N TYR A 131 -1.80 8.05 6.87
CA TYR A 131 -2.69 6.91 7.06
C TYR A 131 -1.95 5.61 6.86
N LEU A 132 -2.26 4.60 7.67
CA LEU A 132 -1.76 3.25 7.43
C LEU A 132 -2.48 2.67 6.20
N CYS A 133 -1.73 2.11 5.28
CA CYS A 133 -2.24 1.39 4.13
C CYS A 133 -2.07 -0.11 4.39
N ASN A 134 -3.18 -0.81 4.59
CA ASN A 134 -3.14 -2.26 4.79
C ASN A 134 -2.58 -2.97 3.55
N GLU A 135 -2.13 -4.21 3.75
CA GLU A 135 -1.46 -5.01 2.73
C GLU A 135 -2.32 -5.18 1.46
N GLU A 136 -3.62 -5.45 1.61
CA GLU A 136 -4.51 -5.69 0.46
C GLU A 136 -4.74 -4.43 -0.37
N LEU A 137 -4.97 -3.30 0.29
CA LEU A 137 -5.08 -1.99 -0.36
C LEU A 137 -3.78 -1.60 -1.05
N ALA A 138 -2.63 -1.84 -0.40
CA ALA A 138 -1.31 -1.56 -0.98
C ALA A 138 -1.08 -2.40 -2.25
N ILE A 139 -1.38 -3.69 -2.22
CA ILE A 139 -1.29 -4.57 -3.40
C ILE A 139 -2.19 -4.03 -4.52
N LYS A 140 -3.44 -3.67 -4.21
CA LYS A 140 -4.38 -3.20 -5.22
C LYS A 140 -3.95 -1.87 -5.84
N LEU A 141 -3.41 -0.94 -5.05
CA LEU A 141 -2.84 0.30 -5.56
C LEU A 141 -1.66 0.04 -6.49
N LEU A 142 -0.76 -0.90 -6.13
CA LEU A 142 0.39 -1.26 -6.97
C LEU A 142 -0.03 -1.90 -8.29
N GLU A 143 -1.07 -2.75 -8.29
CA GLU A 143 -1.65 -3.32 -9.51
C GLU A 143 -2.13 -2.22 -10.46
N LEU A 144 -2.97 -1.29 -9.96
CA LEU A 144 -3.49 -0.16 -10.74
C LEU A 144 -2.37 0.77 -11.24
N ILE A 145 -1.36 1.04 -10.41
CA ILE A 145 -0.20 1.85 -10.80
C ILE A 145 0.59 1.14 -11.91
N SER A 146 0.79 -0.18 -11.81
CA SER A 146 1.54 -0.97 -12.79
C SER A 146 0.84 -1.00 -14.14
N GLU A 147 -0.49 -1.14 -14.15
CA GLU A 147 -1.31 -1.08 -15.36
C GLU A 147 -1.09 0.23 -16.14
N LEU A 148 -1.08 1.37 -15.43
CA LEU A 148 -0.89 2.69 -16.02
C LEU A 148 0.56 2.99 -16.41
N ASN A 149 1.54 2.61 -15.59
CA ASN A 149 2.92 3.08 -15.71
C ASN A 149 3.87 2.10 -16.39
N ILE A 150 3.51 0.81 -16.46
CA ILE A 150 4.38 -0.23 -17.03
C ILE A 150 3.73 -0.81 -18.28
N TYR A 151 2.48 -1.27 -18.18
CA TYR A 151 1.84 -1.99 -19.27
C TYR A 151 1.34 -1.08 -20.39
N GLN A 152 0.66 0.04 -20.04
CA GLN A 152 0.21 1.01 -21.04
C GLN A 152 1.38 1.73 -21.72
N VAL A 153 2.41 2.10 -20.96
CA VAL A 153 3.63 2.72 -21.50
C VAL A 153 4.35 1.80 -22.49
N ASN A 154 4.46 0.50 -22.21
CA ASN A 154 5.09 -0.46 -23.12
C ASN A 154 4.33 -0.64 -24.45
N GLN A 155 3.01 -0.43 -24.48
CA GLN A 155 2.22 -0.51 -25.73
C GLN A 155 2.40 0.73 -26.60
N GLU A 156 2.49 1.92 -26.00
CA GLU A 156 2.70 3.19 -26.71
C GLU A 156 4.15 3.35 -27.19
N GLN A 157 5.12 2.76 -26.49
CA GLN A 157 6.54 2.81 -26.84
C GLN A 157 6.95 1.94 -28.05
N LEU A 158 6.04 1.24 -28.73
CA LEU A 158 6.36 0.57 -30.01
C LEU A 158 6.79 1.55 -31.12
N GLU A 159 6.59 2.86 -30.94
CA GLU A 159 7.09 3.94 -31.79
C GLU A 159 8.30 4.64 -31.12
N LEU A 160 9.50 4.08 -31.20
CA LEU A 160 10.66 4.59 -30.44
C LEU A 160 11.31 5.85 -31.04
N SER A 161 11.36 6.92 -30.24
CA SER A 161 12.22 8.10 -30.41
C SER A 161 13.36 8.10 -29.38
N ILE A 162 14.44 8.86 -29.64
CA ILE A 162 15.66 8.90 -28.81
C ILE A 162 15.41 9.35 -27.35
N ASP A 163 14.39 10.20 -27.12
CA ASP A 163 14.02 10.65 -25.78
C ASP A 163 13.34 9.55 -24.94
N ASN A 164 12.62 8.62 -25.59
CA ASN A 164 11.98 7.48 -24.89
C ASN A 164 13.02 6.49 -24.35
N VAL A 165 14.13 6.28 -25.06
CA VAL A 165 15.21 5.35 -24.66
C VAL A 165 15.87 5.79 -23.34
N ARG A 166 16.07 7.11 -23.12
CA ARG A 166 16.68 7.63 -21.89
C ARG A 166 15.79 7.51 -20.64
N ARG A 167 14.46 7.50 -20.80
CA ARG A 167 13.52 7.26 -19.68
C ARG A 167 13.52 5.79 -19.23
N ILE A 168 13.63 4.87 -20.18
CA ILE A 168 13.61 3.41 -19.92
C ILE A 168 14.83 2.97 -19.09
N GLU A 169 16.02 3.54 -19.32
CA GLU A 169 17.26 3.17 -18.60
C GLU A 169 17.28 3.56 -17.10
N ARG A 170 16.33 4.37 -16.61
CA ARG A 170 16.29 4.85 -15.21
C ARG A 170 14.94 4.70 -14.53
N ASN A 171 14.11 3.74 -14.95
CA ASN A 171 12.84 3.53 -14.27
C ASN A 171 13.06 2.84 -12.90
N THR A 172 13.34 3.64 -11.88
CA THR A 172 13.49 3.19 -10.48
C THR A 172 12.15 2.76 -9.87
N LEU A 173 11.01 3.09 -10.49
CA LEU A 173 9.69 2.73 -10.00
C LEU A 173 9.40 1.22 -10.14
N ILE A 174 9.81 0.59 -11.25
CA ILE A 174 9.60 -0.85 -11.49
C ILE A 174 10.12 -1.74 -10.35
N PRO A 175 11.41 -1.64 -9.93
CA PRO A 175 11.91 -2.47 -8.84
C PRO A 175 11.20 -2.17 -7.51
N VAL A 176 10.84 -0.90 -7.25
CA VAL A 176 10.12 -0.50 -6.03
C VAL A 176 8.74 -1.16 -5.98
N ILE A 177 8.00 -1.14 -7.09
CA ILE A 177 6.69 -1.80 -7.21
C ILE A 177 6.84 -3.30 -6.98
N ALA A 178 7.74 -3.95 -7.71
CA ALA A 178 7.91 -5.41 -7.66
C ALA A 178 8.32 -5.90 -6.26
N GLU A 179 9.26 -5.20 -5.60
CA GLU A 179 9.69 -5.51 -4.23
C GLU A 179 8.53 -5.32 -3.25
N THR A 180 7.83 -4.18 -3.32
CA THR A 180 6.72 -3.88 -2.42
C THR A 180 5.59 -4.92 -2.54
N GLU A 181 5.22 -5.27 -3.77
CA GLU A 181 4.18 -6.25 -4.05
C GLU A 181 4.54 -7.63 -3.50
N SER A 182 5.79 -8.07 -3.72
CA SER A 182 6.31 -9.36 -3.23
C SER A 182 6.26 -9.46 -1.71
N GLU A 183 6.69 -8.41 -1.01
CA GLU A 183 6.65 -8.35 0.45
C GLU A 183 5.21 -8.37 0.98
N MET A 184 4.29 -7.60 0.37
CA MET A 184 2.90 -7.56 0.82
C MET A 184 2.19 -8.89 0.62
N LYS A 185 2.35 -9.52 -0.55
CA LYS A 185 1.80 -10.87 -0.81
C LYS A 185 2.34 -11.89 0.19
N THR A 186 3.60 -11.76 0.60
CA THR A 186 4.21 -12.62 1.61
C THR A 186 3.63 -12.38 3.00
N LYS A 187 3.42 -11.12 3.42
CA LYS A 187 2.77 -10.78 4.69
C LYS A 187 1.33 -11.34 4.76
N VAL A 188 0.54 -11.17 3.71
CA VAL A 188 -0.83 -11.73 3.62
C VAL A 188 -0.80 -13.26 3.79
N ARG A 189 0.08 -13.95 3.06
CA ARG A 189 0.24 -15.41 3.15
C ARG A 189 0.59 -15.88 4.57
N ILE A 190 1.52 -15.21 5.23
CA ILE A 190 1.92 -15.51 6.60
C ILE A 190 0.76 -15.27 7.58
N GLY A 191 0.00 -14.17 7.39
CA GLY A 191 -1.19 -13.86 8.17
C GLY A 191 -2.25 -14.95 8.09
N GLN A 192 -2.58 -15.39 6.88
CA GLN A 192 -3.51 -16.52 6.64
C GLN A 192 -3.04 -17.81 7.31
N GLN A 193 -1.73 -18.11 7.24
CA GLN A 193 -1.18 -19.30 7.89
C GLN A 193 -1.28 -19.22 9.41
N LYS A 194 -0.99 -18.07 10.02
CA LYS A 194 -1.15 -17.85 11.47
C LYS A 194 -2.61 -17.97 11.89
N PHE A 195 -3.53 -17.35 11.15
CA PHE A 195 -4.96 -17.44 11.40
C PHE A 195 -5.45 -18.89 11.34
N ARG A 196 -5.08 -19.61 10.27
CA ARG A 196 -5.38 -21.04 10.15
C ARG A 196 -4.87 -21.85 11.35
N LYS A 197 -3.61 -21.65 11.75
CA LYS A 197 -3.02 -22.33 12.92
C LYS A 197 -3.77 -22.01 14.22
N ALA A 198 -4.22 -20.77 14.41
CA ALA A 198 -4.98 -20.36 15.58
C ALA A 198 -6.40 -20.95 15.61
N LEU A 199 -7.03 -21.13 14.44
CA LEU A 199 -8.36 -21.73 14.32
C LEU A 199 -8.36 -23.27 14.43
N MET A 200 -7.28 -23.93 13.99
CA MET A 200 -7.21 -25.39 13.96
C MET A 200 -7.58 -26.07 15.30
N PRO A 201 -7.13 -25.59 16.47
CA PRO A 201 -7.52 -26.17 17.77
C PRO A 201 -9.01 -26.07 18.08
N LEU A 202 -9.71 -25.01 17.63
CA LEU A 202 -11.13 -24.78 17.98
C LEU A 202 -12.05 -25.89 17.48
N TRP A 203 -11.66 -26.58 16.41
CA TRP A 203 -12.38 -27.72 15.86
C TRP A 203 -11.54 -29.01 15.88
N ASN A 204 -10.54 -29.13 16.76
CA ASN A 204 -9.67 -30.31 16.86
C ASN A 204 -9.07 -30.73 15.49
N SER A 205 -8.71 -29.75 14.66
CA SER A 205 -8.24 -29.95 13.27
C SER A 205 -9.22 -30.70 12.35
N LYS A 206 -10.52 -30.61 12.63
CA LYS A 206 -11.61 -31.19 11.83
C LYS A 206 -12.47 -30.10 11.21
N CYS A 207 -13.20 -30.45 10.16
CA CYS A 207 -14.20 -29.58 9.54
C CYS A 207 -15.35 -29.31 10.52
N ALA A 208 -15.71 -28.03 10.68
CA ALA A 208 -16.78 -27.60 11.58
C ALA A 208 -18.16 -28.16 11.21
N LEU A 209 -18.39 -28.52 9.94
CA LEU A 209 -19.69 -28.99 9.45
C LEU A 209 -19.83 -30.51 9.47
N CYS A 210 -18.79 -31.22 9.03
CA CYS A 210 -18.86 -32.67 8.80
C CYS A 210 -17.89 -33.48 9.66
N SER A 211 -17.12 -32.83 10.55
CA SER A 211 -16.13 -33.46 11.43
C SER A 211 -15.02 -34.26 10.73
N MET A 212 -14.90 -34.15 9.40
CA MET A 212 -13.83 -34.79 8.64
C MET A 212 -12.52 -34.02 8.80
N THR A 213 -11.41 -34.75 8.87
CA THR A 213 -10.07 -34.17 8.74
C THR A 213 -9.75 -33.90 7.27
N TYR A 214 -8.67 -33.15 7.03
CA TYR A 214 -8.15 -32.96 5.68
C TYR A 214 -7.73 -34.28 5.03
N LEU A 215 -7.22 -35.23 5.83
CA LEU A 215 -6.82 -36.57 5.36
C LEU A 215 -8.04 -37.38 4.89
N ASP A 216 -9.10 -37.40 5.71
CA ASP A 216 -10.35 -38.11 5.39
C ASP A 216 -10.96 -37.62 4.06
N TYR A 217 -10.85 -36.31 3.78
CA TYR A 217 -11.32 -35.74 2.53
C TYR A 217 -10.51 -36.23 1.33
N PHE A 218 -9.17 -36.25 1.43
CA PHE A 218 -8.30 -36.73 0.35
C PHE A 218 -8.49 -38.22 0.04
N GLU A 219 -8.67 -39.04 1.07
CA GLU A 219 -8.95 -40.48 0.89
C GLU A 219 -10.31 -40.70 0.19
N ARG A 220 -11.34 -39.93 0.53
CA ARG A 220 -12.65 -39.99 -0.16
C ARG A 220 -12.60 -39.47 -1.60
N ALA A 221 -11.84 -38.40 -1.85
CA ALA A 221 -11.66 -37.84 -3.19
C ALA A 221 -10.89 -38.78 -4.12
N THR A 222 -9.95 -39.56 -3.58
CA THR A 222 -9.20 -40.57 -4.36
C THR A 222 -10.03 -41.85 -4.59
N GLN A 223 -10.80 -42.30 -3.60
CA GLN A 223 -11.72 -43.45 -3.76
C GLN A 223 -12.85 -43.17 -4.78
N SER A 224 -13.45 -41.98 -4.76
CA SER A 224 -14.49 -41.60 -5.74
C SER A 224 -13.98 -41.52 -7.18
N ARG A 225 -12.70 -41.15 -7.39
CA ARG A 225 -12.05 -41.25 -8.71
C ARG A 225 -11.74 -42.70 -9.13
N GLY A 226 -11.50 -43.60 -8.18
CA GLY A 226 -11.32 -45.03 -8.43
C GLY A 226 -12.61 -45.78 -8.78
N SER A 227 -13.77 -45.28 -8.33
CA SER A 227 -15.08 -45.90 -8.60
C SER A 227 -15.63 -45.64 -10.00
N ILE A 228 -15.20 -44.55 -10.68
CA ILE A 228 -15.66 -44.21 -12.04
C ILE A 228 -15.01 -45.11 -13.11
N VAL A 229 -13.87 -45.74 -12.82
CA VAL A 229 -13.14 -46.59 -13.78
C VAL A 229 -13.64 -48.05 -13.79
N ARG A 230 -14.50 -48.46 -12.85
CA ARG A 230 -14.93 -49.87 -12.70
C ARG A 230 -16.32 -50.22 -13.27
N THR A 231 -17.03 -49.31 -13.92
CA THR A 231 -18.38 -49.58 -14.46
C THR A 231 -18.48 -49.65 -16.00
N LYS A 232 -17.35 -49.65 -16.72
CA LYS A 232 -17.31 -49.95 -18.16
C LYS A 232 -16.45 -51.18 -18.41
N ASN A 233 -17.03 -52.37 -18.22
CA ASN A 233 -16.66 -53.64 -18.86
C ASN A 233 -17.54 -54.74 -18.24
N GLY A 234 -18.78 -54.80 -18.72
CA GLY A 234 -19.74 -55.88 -18.49
C GLY A 234 -20.59 -56.00 -19.75
#